data_AF-W6T899-F1
#
_entry.id   AF-W6T899-F1
#
_cell.length_a   1.000
_cell.length_b   1.000
_cell.length_c   1.000
_cell.angle_alpha   90.00
_cell.angle_beta   90.00
_cell.angle_gamma   90.00
#
_symmetry.space_group_name_H-M   'P 1'
#
loop_
_entity.id
_entity.type
_entity.pdbx_description
1 polymer ?
#
loop_
_entity_poly.entity_id
_entity_poly.type
_entity_poly.pdbx_seq_one_letter_code
_entity_poly.pdbx_strand_id
1 'polypeptide(L)'
;MRKQIIIGSIVGVLVLGGAWAYVQHTHTSTPTKTTVTAKKVTKPKATKVKPLTVAELKRKPALEYSSIIYYAIYHSKIQRWQELSDFKRGWQVEIYGHGPKAKHLVWPDKNSTAADKNLAPNWFRISTDDKIFYDSLIVHSFKPDMTATTTLSKIVTQLNHDHAVKKVRAMPDNMVIIHHAHQ
;
A
#
# COMPACT_ATOMS: atom_id res chain seq x y z
N MET A 1 -43.83 -8.06 -17.12
CA MET A 1 -43.35 -8.26 -15.74
C MET A 1 -44.22 -9.34 -15.08
N ARG A 2 -43.67 -10.53 -14.85
CA ARG A 2 -44.39 -11.66 -14.19
C ARG A 2 -43.73 -11.90 -12.84
N LYS A 3 -44.48 -11.71 -11.76
CA LYS A 3 -44.11 -12.10 -10.39
C LYS A 3 -44.73 -13.47 -10.13
N GLN A 4 -43.93 -14.43 -9.69
CA GLN A 4 -44.42 -15.70 -9.15
C GLN A 4 -44.00 -15.77 -7.68
N ILE A 5 -44.99 -15.95 -6.79
CA ILE A 5 -44.81 -16.37 -5.41
C ILE A 5 -45.61 -17.65 -5.31
N ILE A 6 -44.94 -18.78 -5.04
CA ILE A 6 -45.59 -20.03 -4.69
C ILE A 6 -45.24 -20.31 -3.22
N ILE A 7 -46.30 -20.33 -2.41
CA ILE A 7 -46.36 -20.78 -1.02
C ILE A 7 -46.92 -22.21 -1.03
N GLY A 8 -46.43 -23.08 -0.16
CA GLY A 8 -47.11 -24.33 0.23
C GLY A 8 -46.11 -25.43 0.64
N SER A 9 -45.91 -25.69 1.94
CA SER A 9 -46.62 -26.70 2.78
C SER A 9 -46.02 -28.12 2.60
N ILE A 10 -45.21 -28.63 3.53
CA ILE A 10 -45.53 -29.32 4.82
C ILE A 10 -46.01 -30.79 4.63
N VAL A 11 -45.09 -31.70 5.01
CA VAL A 11 -45.23 -32.92 5.86
C VAL A 11 -45.80 -34.25 5.31
N GLY A 12 -45.10 -35.34 5.70
CA GLY A 12 -45.57 -36.73 5.89
C GLY A 12 -44.42 -37.73 5.68
N VAL A 13 -43.59 -38.14 6.67
CA VAL A 13 -43.77 -39.05 7.84
C VAL A 13 -44.19 -40.48 7.48
N LEU A 14 -43.36 -41.47 7.89
CA LEU A 14 -43.68 -42.75 8.60
C LEU A 14 -42.57 -43.79 8.29
N VAL A 15 -41.65 -44.13 9.21
CA VAL A 15 -41.72 -45.00 10.41
C VAL A 15 -41.64 -46.50 10.08
N LEU A 16 -40.75 -47.22 10.81
CA LEU A 16 -40.82 -48.60 11.36
C LEU A 16 -39.36 -49.08 11.59
N GLY A 17 -38.89 -49.61 12.72
CA GLY A 17 -39.47 -49.99 14.00
C GLY A 17 -38.58 -51.04 14.69
N GLY A 18 -38.49 -50.99 16.02
CA GLY A 18 -38.18 -52.12 16.92
C GLY A 18 -36.74 -52.17 17.50
N ALA A 19 -36.51 -52.46 18.78
CA ALA A 19 -37.36 -52.58 19.96
C ALA A 19 -36.47 -52.57 21.23
N TRP A 20 -36.94 -51.88 22.29
CA TRP A 20 -36.97 -52.22 23.73
C TRP A 20 -35.92 -53.17 24.33
N ALA A 21 -35.39 -53.03 25.55
CA ALA A 21 -35.58 -52.13 26.69
C ALA A 21 -34.52 -52.51 27.75
N TYR A 22 -34.16 -51.59 28.66
CA TYR A 22 -34.08 -51.79 30.13
C TYR A 22 -33.53 -50.49 30.75
N VAL A 23 -34.36 -49.71 31.48
CA VAL A 23 -34.34 -49.58 32.96
C VAL A 23 -33.03 -48.89 33.42
N GLN A 24 -33.02 -47.70 34.04
CA GLN A 24 -33.51 -47.44 35.39
C GLN A 24 -33.38 -45.95 35.76
N HIS A 25 -34.06 -45.60 36.84
CA HIS A 25 -34.31 -44.28 37.40
C HIS A 25 -33.09 -43.59 38.05
N THR A 26 -33.33 -42.31 38.39
CA THR A 26 -32.66 -41.47 39.41
C THR A 26 -31.41 -40.70 38.93
N HIS A 27 -31.52 -39.37 38.83
CA HIS A 27 -31.11 -38.45 39.89
C HIS A 27 -31.33 -37.00 39.41
N THR A 28 -32.10 -36.25 40.20
CA THR A 28 -32.19 -34.79 40.12
C THR A 28 -30.83 -34.17 40.44
N SER A 29 -30.21 -33.51 39.47
CA SER A 29 -29.00 -32.71 39.67
C SER A 29 -29.22 -31.30 39.14
N THR A 30 -29.29 -30.37 40.09
CA THR A 30 -29.32 -28.91 39.96
C THR A 30 -28.22 -28.40 39.00
N PRO A 31 -28.47 -27.41 38.12
CA PRO A 31 -27.44 -26.91 37.23
C PRO A 31 -26.43 -26.04 38.01
N THR A 32 -25.22 -26.56 38.18
CA THR A 32 -24.07 -25.83 38.71
C THR A 32 -23.69 -24.71 37.72
N LYS A 33 -23.78 -23.45 38.15
CA LYS A 33 -23.25 -22.30 37.41
C LYS A 33 -21.72 -22.40 37.33
N THR A 34 -21.20 -22.75 36.15
CA THR A 34 -19.77 -22.63 35.87
C THR A 34 -19.42 -21.16 35.65
N THR A 35 -18.81 -20.53 36.64
CA THR A 35 -18.17 -19.21 36.47
C THR A 35 -16.92 -19.40 35.63
N VAL A 36 -17.03 -19.12 34.32
CA VAL A 36 -15.88 -19.03 33.44
C VAL A 36 -15.17 -17.71 33.74
N THR A 37 -14.05 -17.77 34.46
CA THR A 37 -13.15 -16.62 34.62
C THR A 37 -12.58 -16.28 33.25
N ALA A 38 -13.11 -15.23 32.63
CA ALA A 38 -12.63 -14.71 31.36
C ALA A 38 -11.18 -14.25 31.52
N LYS A 39 -10.24 -15.02 30.97
CA LYS A 39 -8.84 -14.61 30.82
C LYS A 39 -8.83 -13.37 29.93
N LYS A 40 -8.53 -12.21 30.52
CA LYS A 40 -8.41 -10.93 29.81
C LYS A 40 -7.28 -11.08 28.79
N VAL A 41 -7.64 -11.24 27.51
CA VAL A 41 -6.68 -11.24 26.40
C VAL A 41 -6.05 -9.85 26.33
N THR A 42 -4.83 -9.73 26.85
CA THR A 42 -4.04 -8.51 26.74
C THR A 42 -3.69 -8.32 25.27
N LYS A 43 -4.35 -7.36 24.60
CA LYS A 43 -4.02 -6.99 23.22
C LYS A 43 -2.53 -6.63 23.16
N PRO A 44 -1.75 -7.14 22.20
CA PRO A 44 -0.37 -6.73 22.02
C PRO A 44 -0.31 -5.22 21.86
N LYS A 45 0.56 -4.56 22.66
CA LYS A 45 0.80 -3.13 22.57
C LYS A 45 1.36 -2.85 21.17
N ALA A 46 0.58 -2.19 20.31
CA ALA A 46 0.99 -1.87 18.96
C ALA A 46 2.33 -1.10 19.00
N THR A 47 3.37 -1.67 18.40
CA THR A 47 4.68 -1.02 18.31
C THR A 47 4.53 0.26 17.50
N LYS A 48 4.69 1.41 18.16
CA LYS A 48 4.52 2.70 17.50
C LYS A 48 5.61 2.87 16.45
N VAL A 49 5.22 2.94 15.17
CA VAL A 49 6.17 3.12 14.08
C VAL A 49 6.84 4.49 14.22
N LYS A 50 8.18 4.54 14.19
CA LYS A 50 8.93 5.78 14.31
C LYS A 50 8.66 6.71 13.11
N PRO A 51 8.24 7.97 13.32
CA PRO A 51 8.03 8.94 12.24
C PRO A 51 9.24 9.10 11.33
N LEU A 52 8.98 9.42 10.06
CA LEU A 52 10.03 9.81 9.10
C LEU A 52 10.61 11.17 9.50
N THR A 53 11.89 11.39 9.21
CA THR A 53 12.55 12.68 9.37
C THR A 53 13.37 13.02 8.13
N VAL A 54 13.50 14.31 7.81
CA VAL A 54 14.32 14.76 6.68
C VAL A 54 15.76 14.25 6.80
N ALA A 55 16.34 14.31 7.99
CA ALA A 55 17.68 13.80 8.26
C ALA A 55 17.82 12.28 8.05
N GLU A 56 16.76 11.50 8.22
CA GLU A 56 16.79 10.08 7.87
C GLU A 56 16.78 9.87 6.36
N LEU A 57 15.90 10.58 5.65
CA LEU A 57 15.78 10.47 4.19
C LEU A 57 17.10 10.83 3.51
N LYS A 58 17.73 11.95 3.89
CA LYS A 58 19.04 12.37 3.34
C LYS A 58 20.18 11.38 3.52
N ARG A 59 20.10 10.51 4.54
CA ARG A 59 21.11 9.47 4.79
C ARG A 59 20.82 8.16 4.06
N LYS A 60 19.61 8.00 3.51
CA LYS A 60 19.11 6.76 2.92
C LYS A 60 18.43 7.08 1.59
N PRO A 61 19.18 7.15 0.48
CA PRO A 61 18.64 7.55 -0.83
C PRO A 61 17.41 6.76 -1.26
N ALA A 62 17.41 5.43 -1.10
CA ALA A 62 16.24 4.61 -1.43
C ALA A 62 14.98 4.99 -0.64
N LEU A 63 15.12 5.38 0.63
CA LEU A 63 14.00 5.84 1.47
C LEU A 63 13.56 7.26 1.08
N GLU A 64 14.49 8.13 0.72
CA GLU A 64 14.20 9.46 0.16
C GLU A 64 13.39 9.33 -1.13
N TYR A 65 13.86 8.56 -2.11
CA TYR A 65 13.17 8.34 -3.38
C TYR A 65 11.82 7.67 -3.17
N SER A 66 11.73 6.69 -2.27
CA SER A 66 10.45 6.07 -1.90
C SER A 66 9.45 7.10 -1.35
N SER A 67 9.92 8.01 -0.50
CA SER A 67 9.09 9.07 0.08
C SER A 67 8.61 10.06 -0.99
N ILE A 68 9.51 10.44 -1.91
CA ILE A 68 9.22 11.34 -3.03
C ILE A 68 8.22 10.70 -4.00
N ILE A 69 8.40 9.43 -4.35
CA ILE A 69 7.52 8.67 -5.25
C ILE A 69 6.14 8.48 -4.61
N TYR A 70 6.08 8.06 -3.35
CA TYR A 70 4.81 7.91 -2.64
C TYR A 70 4.05 9.23 -2.62
N TYR A 71 4.72 10.33 -2.26
CA TYR A 71 4.09 11.64 -2.25
C TYR A 71 3.57 12.03 -3.63
N ALA A 72 4.32 11.73 -4.69
CA ALA A 72 3.92 12.06 -6.04
C ALA A 72 2.67 11.32 -6.49
N ILE A 73 2.59 10.01 -6.19
CA ILE A 73 1.42 9.15 -6.50
C ILE A 73 0.13 9.73 -5.90
N TYR A 74 0.17 10.19 -4.66
CA TYR A 74 -1.04 10.57 -3.91
C TYR A 74 -1.30 12.09 -3.83
N HIS A 75 -0.28 12.94 -3.96
CA HIS A 75 -0.40 14.38 -3.65
C HIS A 75 0.10 15.34 -4.74
N SER A 76 0.83 14.87 -5.77
CA SER A 76 1.29 15.79 -6.85
C SER A 76 0.16 16.34 -7.71
N LYS A 77 -0.97 15.62 -7.77
CA LYS A 77 -2.09 15.85 -8.71
C LYS A 77 -1.73 15.67 -10.19
N ILE A 78 -0.56 15.12 -10.50
CA ILE A 78 -0.16 14.77 -11.86
C ILE A 78 -0.62 13.33 -12.13
N GLN A 79 -1.56 13.15 -13.06
CA GLN A 79 -2.20 11.84 -13.31
C GLN A 79 -1.18 10.75 -13.70
N ARG A 80 -0.17 11.07 -14.51
CA ARG A 80 0.86 10.09 -14.93
C ARG A 80 1.63 9.49 -13.74
N TRP A 81 1.77 10.22 -12.63
CA TRP A 81 2.41 9.66 -11.42
C TRP A 81 1.57 8.56 -10.77
N GLN A 82 0.26 8.49 -11.03
CA GLN A 82 -0.62 7.42 -10.54
C GLN A 82 -0.34 6.09 -11.23
N GLU A 83 0.29 6.08 -12.40
CA GLU A 83 0.74 4.85 -13.08
C GLU A 83 1.79 4.09 -12.26
N LEU A 84 2.48 4.79 -11.34
CA LEU A 84 3.46 4.21 -10.43
C LEU A 84 2.83 3.60 -9.17
N SER A 85 1.49 3.51 -9.08
CA SER A 85 0.77 3.04 -7.90
C SER A 85 0.75 1.51 -7.72
N ASP A 86 1.32 0.73 -8.64
CA ASP A 86 1.50 -0.72 -8.43
C ASP A 86 2.71 -1.02 -7.54
N PHE A 87 2.48 -1.00 -6.22
CA PHE A 87 3.51 -1.30 -5.22
C PHE A 87 4.07 -2.72 -5.29
N LYS A 88 3.42 -3.67 -6.00
CA LYS A 88 3.90 -5.06 -6.12
C LYS A 88 4.97 -5.17 -7.21
N ARG A 89 4.79 -4.46 -8.33
CA ARG A 89 5.81 -4.36 -9.39
C ARG A 89 7.06 -3.60 -8.93
N GLY A 90 6.86 -2.62 -8.06
CA GLY A 90 7.96 -1.82 -7.53
C GLY A 90 8.43 -0.78 -8.53
N TRP A 91 9.62 -0.23 -8.30
CA TRP A 91 10.13 0.87 -9.12
C TRP A 91 11.58 0.66 -9.49
N GLN A 92 11.93 1.10 -10.69
CA GLN A 92 13.32 1.30 -11.09
C GLN A 92 13.59 2.80 -11.16
N VAL A 93 14.54 3.30 -10.38
CA VAL A 93 14.97 4.69 -10.37
C VAL A 93 16.29 4.80 -11.11
N GLU A 94 16.27 5.46 -12.26
CA GLU A 94 17.47 5.72 -13.06
C GLU A 94 17.94 7.15 -12.86
N ILE A 95 19.19 7.32 -12.46
CA ILE A 95 19.76 8.61 -12.08
C ILE A 95 20.74 9.04 -13.16
N TYR A 96 20.43 10.16 -13.80
CA TYR A 96 21.25 10.76 -14.85
C TYR A 96 21.89 12.05 -14.36
N GLY A 97 23.22 12.13 -14.45
CA GLY A 97 24.02 13.25 -13.99
C GLY A 97 24.29 13.24 -12.48
N HIS A 98 24.85 14.35 -11.97
CA HIS A 98 25.29 14.44 -10.59
C HIS A 98 24.81 15.71 -9.87
N GLY A 99 24.70 15.61 -8.55
CA GLY A 99 24.33 16.71 -7.66
C GLY A 99 22.95 17.28 -7.95
N PRO A 100 22.74 18.60 -7.82
CA PRO A 100 21.42 19.24 -7.92
C PRO A 100 20.83 19.26 -9.34
N LYS A 101 21.61 18.86 -10.34
CA LYS A 101 21.17 18.71 -11.73
C LYS A 101 20.75 17.28 -12.07
N ALA A 102 20.92 16.34 -11.15
CA ALA A 102 20.61 14.93 -11.38
C ALA A 102 19.11 14.72 -11.62
N LYS A 103 18.75 14.09 -12.73
CA LYS A 103 17.38 13.69 -13.03
C LYS A 103 17.16 12.26 -12.55
N HIS A 104 16.08 12.04 -11.79
CA HIS A 104 15.69 10.74 -11.27
C HIS A 104 14.47 10.26 -12.04
N LEU A 105 14.69 9.40 -13.04
CA LEU A 105 13.65 8.80 -13.86
C LEU A 105 13.05 7.61 -13.12
N VAL A 106 11.72 7.53 -13.06
CA VAL A 106 11.01 6.53 -12.26
C VAL A 106 10.13 5.67 -13.17
N TRP A 107 10.51 4.40 -13.30
CA TRP A 107 9.78 3.40 -14.05
C TRP A 107 8.79 2.63 -13.15
N PRO A 108 7.59 2.24 -13.66
CA PRO A 108 6.54 1.53 -12.91
C PRO A 108 6.84 0.05 -12.62
N ASP A 109 8.04 -0.42 -12.92
CA ASP A 109 8.48 -1.80 -12.68
C ASP A 109 9.96 -1.81 -12.31
N LYS A 110 10.32 -2.51 -11.23
CA LYS A 110 11.72 -2.66 -10.81
C LYS A 110 12.58 -3.45 -11.79
N ASN A 111 11.97 -4.24 -12.66
CA ASN A 111 12.63 -5.08 -13.65
C ASN A 111 12.50 -4.50 -15.08
N SER A 112 12.27 -3.19 -15.22
CA SER A 112 12.08 -2.53 -16.52
C SER A 112 13.29 -2.73 -17.44
N THR A 113 13.09 -3.42 -18.56
CA THR A 113 14.11 -3.67 -19.57
C THR A 113 14.20 -2.51 -20.56
N ALA A 114 15.21 -2.48 -21.43
CA ALA A 114 15.31 -1.47 -22.49
C ALA A 114 14.08 -1.48 -23.43
N ALA A 115 13.49 -2.64 -23.69
CA ALA A 115 12.31 -2.78 -24.54
C ALA A 115 11.04 -2.18 -23.92
N ASP A 116 10.99 -2.07 -22.59
CA ASP A 116 9.87 -1.46 -21.87
C ASP A 116 9.93 0.08 -21.89
N LYS A 117 11.08 0.66 -22.26
CA LYS A 117 11.41 2.09 -22.14
C LYS A 117 11.12 2.88 -23.43
N ASN A 118 9.96 2.63 -24.04
CA ASN A 118 9.58 3.27 -25.31
C ASN A 118 9.00 4.69 -25.14
N LEU A 119 8.62 5.06 -23.92
CA LEU A 119 8.12 6.39 -23.58
C LEU A 119 8.92 6.94 -22.40
N ALA A 120 9.14 8.25 -22.39
CA ALA A 120 9.83 8.90 -21.28
C ALA A 120 9.07 8.65 -19.95
N PRO A 121 9.76 8.24 -18.88
CA PRO A 121 9.11 7.96 -17.60
C PRO A 121 8.74 9.27 -16.88
N ASN A 122 8.03 9.15 -15.77
CA ASN A 122 7.95 10.25 -14.81
C ASN A 122 9.33 10.52 -14.23
N TRP A 123 9.64 11.77 -13.86
CA TRP A 123 10.93 12.05 -13.25
C TRP A 123 10.87 13.19 -12.24
N PHE A 124 11.84 13.23 -11.34
CA PHE A 124 12.00 14.31 -10.38
C PHE A 124 13.44 14.79 -10.26
N ARG A 125 13.59 15.99 -9.72
CA ARG A 125 14.88 16.58 -9.31
C ARG A 125 14.82 17.02 -7.86
N ILE A 126 15.97 16.94 -7.20
CA ILE A 126 16.19 17.44 -5.85
C ILE A 126 17.18 18.59 -5.95
N SER A 127 16.81 19.79 -5.51
CA SER A 127 17.74 20.92 -5.43
C SER A 127 18.61 20.85 -4.17
N THR A 128 19.60 21.73 -4.08
CA THR A 128 20.44 21.89 -2.89
C THR A 128 19.67 22.35 -1.64
N ASP A 129 18.52 23.01 -1.81
CA ASP A 129 17.63 23.49 -0.74
C ASP A 129 16.43 22.55 -0.47
N ASP A 130 16.56 21.27 -0.81
CA ASP A 130 15.55 20.22 -0.61
C ASP A 130 14.20 20.48 -1.31
N LYS A 131 14.17 21.32 -2.35
CA LYS A 131 12.99 21.44 -3.22
C LYS A 131 12.96 20.26 -4.16
N ILE A 132 11.76 19.71 -4.27
CA ILE A 132 11.46 18.57 -5.14
C ILE A 132 10.64 19.12 -6.31
N PHE A 133 11.17 18.93 -7.50
CA PHE A 133 10.51 19.25 -8.76
C PHE A 133 10.07 17.94 -9.39
N TYR A 134 8.78 17.80 -9.61
CA TYR A 134 8.18 16.70 -10.36
C TYR A 134 7.94 17.18 -11.78
N ASP A 135 8.29 16.35 -12.75
CA ASP A 135 8.11 16.61 -14.17
C ASP A 135 7.54 15.35 -14.85
N SER A 136 6.67 15.55 -15.83
CA SER A 136 5.92 14.48 -16.47
C SER A 136 5.54 14.84 -17.90
N LEU A 137 5.96 13.99 -18.86
CA LEU A 137 5.71 14.21 -20.28
C LEU A 137 4.25 13.93 -20.64
N ILE A 138 3.61 14.86 -21.35
CA ILE A 138 2.28 14.67 -21.90
C ILE A 138 2.40 14.16 -23.35
N VAL A 139 2.38 12.84 -23.52
CA VAL A 139 2.63 12.14 -24.79
C VAL A 139 1.55 12.35 -25.88
N HIS A 140 0.50 13.12 -25.62
CA HIS A 140 -0.58 13.40 -26.58
C HIS A 140 -1.02 14.87 -26.63
N SER A 141 -0.19 15.81 -26.17
CA SER A 141 -0.55 17.22 -26.26
C SER A 141 0.66 18.08 -26.55
N PHE A 142 0.49 19.10 -27.40
CA PHE A 142 1.44 20.20 -27.60
C PHE A 142 1.58 21.10 -26.35
N LYS A 143 1.17 20.63 -25.18
CA LYS A 143 1.25 21.39 -23.93
C LYS A 143 2.61 21.14 -23.27
N PRO A 144 3.12 22.13 -22.51
CA PRO A 144 4.29 21.94 -21.66
C PRO A 144 4.12 20.78 -20.69
N ASP A 145 5.24 20.19 -20.27
CA ASP A 145 5.28 19.14 -19.24
C ASP A 145 4.49 19.56 -17.99
N MET A 146 3.77 18.60 -17.39
CA MET A 146 3.11 18.85 -16.11
C MET A 146 4.17 18.91 -15.03
N THR A 147 4.25 20.03 -14.33
CA THR A 147 5.21 20.23 -13.25
C THR A 147 4.52 20.48 -11.92
N ALA A 148 5.11 19.96 -10.84
CA ALA A 148 4.70 20.26 -9.48
C ALA A 148 5.93 20.42 -8.59
N THR A 149 5.86 21.36 -7.64
CA THR A 149 6.98 21.64 -6.74
C THR A 149 6.56 21.51 -5.30
N THR A 150 7.42 20.90 -4.48
CA THR A 150 7.25 20.78 -3.03
C THR A 150 8.62 20.82 -2.35
N THR A 151 8.67 20.58 -1.04
CA THR A 151 9.92 20.41 -0.29
C THR A 151 9.96 19.05 0.40
N LEU A 152 11.15 18.54 0.66
CA LEU A 152 11.33 17.29 1.40
C LEU A 152 10.70 17.34 2.80
N SER A 153 10.73 18.50 3.45
CA SER A 153 10.06 18.72 4.74
C SER A 153 8.53 18.58 4.64
N LYS A 154 7.93 19.16 3.59
CA LYS A 154 6.48 19.02 3.34
C LYS A 154 6.09 17.59 3.04
N ILE A 155 6.92 16.87 2.26
CA ILE A 155 6.74 15.43 2.01
C ILE A 155 6.75 14.66 3.33
N VAL A 156 7.78 14.81 4.15
CA VAL A 156 7.89 14.10 5.44
C VAL A 156 6.69 14.40 6.35
N THR A 157 6.28 15.67 6.43
CA THR A 157 5.11 16.08 7.23
C THR A 157 3.85 15.38 6.74
N GLN A 158 3.60 15.38 5.43
CA GLN A 158 2.43 14.76 4.81
C GLN A 158 2.42 13.23 5.05
N LEU A 159 3.54 12.55 4.80
CA LEU A 159 3.60 11.09 4.96
C LEU A 159 3.44 10.63 6.42
N ASN A 160 3.93 11.44 7.37
CA ASN A 160 3.72 11.19 8.79
C ASN A 160 2.26 11.43 9.19
N HIS A 161 1.64 12.50 8.69
CA HIS A 161 0.22 12.81 8.89
C HIS A 161 -0.68 11.70 8.35
N ASP A 162 -0.37 11.17 7.16
CA ASP A 162 -1.17 10.13 6.50
C ASP A 162 -0.89 8.73 7.05
N HIS A 163 -0.05 8.62 8.09
CA HIS A 163 0.40 7.35 8.65
C HIS A 163 1.02 6.38 7.61
N ALA A 164 1.55 6.92 6.50
CA ALA A 164 2.15 6.16 5.40
C ALA A 164 3.53 5.57 5.74
N VAL A 165 4.07 5.90 6.93
CA VAL A 165 5.43 5.55 7.37
C VAL A 165 5.78 4.07 7.16
N LYS A 166 4.89 3.15 7.57
CA LYS A 166 5.15 1.70 7.40
C LYS A 166 5.26 1.32 5.94
N LYS A 167 4.38 1.87 5.09
CA LYS A 167 4.33 1.57 3.66
C LYS A 167 5.59 2.10 2.97
N VAL A 168 5.94 3.37 3.22
CA VAL A 168 7.11 4.03 2.64
C VAL A 168 8.41 3.34 3.07
N ARG A 169 8.52 2.90 4.33
CA ARG A 169 9.69 2.15 4.81
C ARG A 169 9.86 0.78 4.17
N ALA A 170 8.81 0.19 3.59
CA ALA A 170 8.87 -1.09 2.89
C ALA A 170 9.10 -0.95 1.38
N MET A 171 8.94 0.25 0.81
CA MET A 171 9.17 0.49 -0.63
C MET A 171 10.62 0.26 -1.08
N PRO A 172 11.68 0.58 -0.30
CA PRO A 172 13.06 0.31 -0.69
C PRO A 172 13.32 -1.15 -1.07
N ASP A 173 12.66 -2.11 -0.42
CA ASP A 173 12.81 -3.55 -0.70
C ASP A 173 12.29 -3.94 -2.10
N ASN A 174 11.48 -3.07 -2.71
CA ASN A 174 10.92 -3.25 -4.04
C ASN A 174 11.39 -2.14 -5.01
N MET A 175 12.57 -1.59 -4.77
CA MET A 175 13.19 -0.55 -5.58
C MET A 175 14.55 -0.97 -6.09
N VAL A 176 14.81 -0.72 -7.37
CA VAL A 176 16.14 -0.82 -7.98
C VAL A 176 16.62 0.59 -8.31
N ILE A 177 17.87 0.91 -7.98
CA ILE A 177 18.48 2.22 -8.27
C ILE A 177 19.66 1.99 -9.22
N ILE A 178 19.65 2.67 -10.36
CA ILE A 178 20.69 2.60 -11.38
C ILE A 178 21.28 3.99 -11.57
N HIS A 179 22.60 4.07 -11.53
CA HIS A 179 23.34 5.32 -11.80
C HIS A 179 23.93 5.27 -13.20
N HIS A 180 23.62 6.28 -14.01
CA HIS A 180 24.22 6.45 -15.32
C HIS A 180 25.33 7.50 -15.23
N ALA A 181 26.53 7.13 -15.70
CA ALA A 181 27.58 8.11 -15.97
C ALA A 181 27.13 9.02 -17.11
N HIS A 182 27.54 10.29 -17.07
CA HIS A 182 27.25 11.28 -18.11
C HIS A 182 27.48 10.70 -19.52
N GLN A 183 26.50 10.88 -20.41
CA GLN A 183 26.72 10.92 -21.86
C GLN A 183 27.14 12.33 -22.25
#